data_AF-A0A536JN83-F1
#
_entry.id   AF-A0A536JN83-F1
#
_cell.length_a   1.000
_cell.length_b   1.000
_cell.length_c   1.000
_cell.angle_alpha   90.00
_cell.angle_beta   90.00
_cell.angle_gamma   90.00
#
_symmetry.space_group_name_H-M   'P 1'
#
loop_
_entity.id
_entity.type
_entity.pdbx_description
1 polymer ?
#
loop_
_entity_poly.entity_id
_entity_poly.type
_entity_poly.pdbx_seq_one_letter_code
_entity_poly.pdbx_strand_id
1 'polypeptide(L)'
;MPLQAVDKYDVLIVGSGFGGSVAALRLAEKGYRVAVLEAGKRFGSEDFADTNWKVWRFLWMPKLFCHGILRLTLLSDVLVGSGAGVGGGSLVYANTLPTPRPAVFKRPEWPAGQDWEKALAPHYVTARRMLGAATNPRLTEADRVLRECAEEINKGGTFKPTDVAVFFRCPRRAGPGSVLWGRGTRAVGLCLLRRLHGRMPAQRQEHPGQELSLPRGEAGG
;
A
#
# COMPACT_ATOMS: atom_id res chain seq x y z
N MET A 1 18.97 35.33 0.91
CA MET A 1 19.18 34.35 2.02
C MET A 1 20.52 33.66 1.79
N PRO A 2 21.44 33.65 2.77
CA PRO A 2 22.65 32.84 2.64
C PRO A 2 22.26 31.35 2.55
N LEU A 3 22.81 30.64 1.57
CA LEU A 3 22.68 29.18 1.50
C LEU A 3 23.37 28.59 2.73
N GLN A 4 22.61 27.96 3.64
CA GLN A 4 23.19 27.10 4.65
C GLN A 4 23.60 25.78 3.99
N ALA A 5 24.89 25.61 3.74
CA ALA A 5 25.42 24.29 3.42
C ALA A 5 25.25 23.40 4.66
N VAL A 6 24.63 22.22 4.47
CA VAL A 6 24.35 21.31 5.59
C VAL A 6 25.47 20.28 5.65
N ASP A 7 26.52 20.63 6.37
CA ASP A 7 27.76 19.87 6.64
C ASP A 7 27.60 18.81 7.76
N LYS A 8 26.35 18.53 8.17
CA LYS A 8 26.02 17.62 9.28
C LYS A 8 25.63 16.20 8.86
N TYR A 9 25.54 15.92 7.57
CA TYR A 9 25.09 14.63 7.04
C TYR A 9 26.17 13.98 6.20
N ASP A 10 26.27 12.65 6.32
CA ASP A 10 27.22 11.85 5.55
C ASP A 10 26.64 11.46 4.19
N VAL A 11 25.30 11.32 4.11
CA VAL A 11 24.59 10.95 2.88
C VAL A 11 23.35 11.80 2.68
N LEU A 12 23.17 12.29 1.45
CA LEU A 12 21.95 12.97 1.00
C LEU A 12 21.19 12.09 0.02
N ILE A 13 19.90 11.86 0.29
CA ILE A 13 18.99 11.10 -0.56
C ILE A 13 17.94 12.04 -1.11
N VAL A 14 17.77 12.04 -2.44
CA VAL A 14 16.75 12.84 -3.12
C VAL A 14 15.55 11.95 -3.44
N GLY A 15 14.40 12.29 -2.88
CA GLY A 15 13.15 11.56 -3.00
C GLY A 15 12.93 10.56 -1.86
N SER A 16 11.70 10.53 -1.35
CA SER A 16 11.29 9.71 -0.20
C SER A 16 10.34 8.56 -0.58
N GLY A 17 10.37 8.12 -1.84
CA GLY A 17 9.66 6.91 -2.30
C GLY A 17 10.32 5.62 -1.81
N PHE A 18 9.85 4.46 -2.29
CA PHE A 18 10.34 3.14 -1.85
C PHE A 18 11.86 3.01 -1.83
N GLY A 19 12.54 3.34 -2.94
CA GLY A 19 14.00 3.26 -3.03
C GLY A 19 14.70 4.19 -2.04
N GLY A 20 14.26 5.45 -1.96
CA GLY A 20 14.84 6.44 -1.04
C GLY A 20 14.64 6.07 0.42
N SER A 21 13.45 5.61 0.81
CA SER A 21 13.16 5.17 2.18
C SER A 21 13.94 3.92 2.57
N VAL A 22 14.08 2.94 1.67
CA VAL A 22 14.87 1.72 1.93
C VAL A 22 16.35 2.08 2.07
N ALA A 23 16.90 2.89 1.14
CA ALA A 23 18.28 3.34 1.22
C ALA A 23 18.54 4.12 2.53
N ALA A 24 17.65 5.06 2.87
CA ALA A 24 17.75 5.84 4.11
C ALA A 24 17.78 4.93 5.35
N LEU A 25 16.87 3.96 5.42
CA LEU A 25 16.82 3.01 6.53
C LEU A 25 18.10 2.21 6.64
N ARG A 26 18.57 1.59 5.53
CA ARG A 26 19.76 0.73 5.56
C ARG A 26 21.05 1.49 5.86
N LEU A 27 21.14 2.74 5.43
CA LEU A 27 22.28 3.60 5.75
C LEU A 27 22.22 4.07 7.21
N ALA A 28 21.05 4.45 7.71
CA ALA A 28 20.88 4.81 9.11
C ALA A 28 21.16 3.63 10.06
N GLU A 29 20.73 2.41 9.71
CA GLU A 29 21.06 1.18 10.47
C GLU A 29 22.57 0.93 10.57
N LYS A 30 23.35 1.42 9.60
CA LYS A 30 24.82 1.35 9.60
C LYS A 30 25.48 2.53 10.33
N GLY A 31 24.70 3.43 10.92
CA GLY A 31 25.19 4.57 11.70
C GLY A 31 25.48 5.84 10.90
N TYR A 32 25.18 5.88 9.60
CA TYR A 32 25.35 7.10 8.81
C TYR A 32 24.30 8.16 9.19
N ARG A 33 24.70 9.42 9.18
CA ARG A 33 23.80 10.57 9.28
C ARG A 33 23.20 10.84 7.90
N VAL A 34 21.94 10.49 7.72
CA VAL A 34 21.26 10.58 6.42
C VAL A 34 20.25 11.72 6.41
N ALA A 35 20.33 12.57 5.38
CA ALA A 35 19.29 13.54 5.06
C ALA A 35 18.48 13.06 3.86
N VAL A 36 17.15 13.20 3.92
CA VAL A 36 16.24 12.89 2.80
C VAL A 36 15.54 14.17 2.39
N LEU A 37 15.68 14.55 1.12
CA LEU A 37 15.00 15.71 0.53
C LEU A 37 13.81 15.24 -0.30
N GLU A 38 12.65 15.81 -0.04
CA GLU A 38 11.41 15.50 -0.75
C GLU A 38 10.81 16.80 -1.31
N ALA A 39 10.34 16.74 -2.56
CA ALA A 39 9.77 17.90 -3.24
C ALA A 39 8.32 18.17 -2.82
N GLY A 40 7.59 17.14 -2.41
CA GLY A 40 6.23 17.26 -1.89
C GLY A 40 6.15 17.47 -0.38
N LYS A 41 4.92 17.62 0.11
CA LYS A 41 4.63 17.83 1.53
C LYS A 41 4.67 16.52 2.32
N ARG A 42 4.82 16.62 3.63
CA ARG A 42 4.44 15.53 4.54
C ARG A 42 2.94 15.63 4.80
N PHE A 43 2.19 14.62 4.37
CA PHE A 43 0.74 14.58 4.52
C PHE A 43 0.34 13.90 5.83
N GLY A 44 -0.52 14.57 6.60
CA GLY A 44 -1.27 14.02 7.72
C GLY A 44 -2.60 13.38 7.28
N SER A 45 -3.30 12.77 8.22
CA SER A 45 -4.60 12.10 7.96
C SER A 45 -5.71 13.05 7.50
N GLU A 46 -5.58 14.32 7.87
CA GLU A 46 -6.45 15.45 7.63
C GLU A 46 -6.20 16.12 6.27
N ASP A 47 -5.02 15.92 5.69
CA ASP A 47 -4.64 16.54 4.43
C ASP A 47 -5.25 15.83 3.22
N PHE A 48 -5.57 14.54 3.37
CA PHE A 48 -6.20 13.74 2.31
C PHE A 48 -7.60 14.26 1.98
N ALA A 49 -7.88 14.39 0.68
CA ALA A 49 -9.19 14.84 0.22
C ALA A 49 -10.27 13.82 0.57
N ASP A 50 -11.35 14.29 1.21
CA ASP A 50 -12.53 13.47 1.49
C ASP A 50 -13.37 13.19 0.24
N THR A 51 -13.10 13.88 -0.87
CA THR A 51 -13.86 13.75 -2.12
C THR A 51 -13.01 14.12 -3.33
N ASN A 52 -13.22 13.43 -4.46
CA ASN A 52 -12.50 13.61 -5.73
C ASN A 52 -12.67 14.99 -6.39
N TRP A 53 -13.66 15.77 -5.97
CA TRP A 53 -14.00 17.06 -6.60
C TRP A 53 -12.94 18.16 -6.37
N LYS A 54 -12.07 18.02 -5.36
CA LYS A 54 -11.03 19.02 -5.06
C LYS A 54 -9.73 18.69 -5.81
N VAL A 55 -9.78 18.76 -7.14
CA VAL A 55 -8.65 18.42 -8.03
C VAL A 55 -7.37 19.17 -7.65
N TRP A 56 -7.46 20.44 -7.24
CA TRP A 56 -6.32 21.25 -6.77
C TRP A 56 -5.67 20.76 -5.46
N ARG A 57 -6.41 20.03 -4.61
CA ARG A 57 -5.86 19.37 -3.41
C ARG A 57 -5.27 17.99 -3.73
N PHE A 58 -5.58 17.43 -4.88
CA PHE A 58 -5.14 16.10 -5.28
C PHE A 58 -3.96 16.14 -6.24
N LEU A 59 -3.94 17.11 -7.16
CA LEU A 59 -2.91 17.27 -8.17
C LEU A 59 -1.71 18.08 -7.63
N TRP A 60 -0.50 17.64 -7.96
CA TRP A 60 0.75 18.34 -7.70
C TRP A 60 1.11 19.17 -8.93
N MET A 61 0.82 20.47 -8.87
CA MET A 61 1.23 21.48 -9.85
C MET A 61 1.61 22.76 -9.10
N PRO A 62 2.86 22.86 -8.60
CA PRO A 62 3.29 23.99 -7.77
C PRO A 62 3.11 25.35 -8.46
N LYS A 63 3.28 25.39 -9.80
CA LYS A 63 3.06 26.60 -10.62
C LYS A 63 1.62 27.13 -10.57
N LEU A 64 0.65 26.28 -10.25
CA LEU A 64 -0.76 26.63 -10.05
C LEU A 64 -1.17 26.56 -8.58
N PHE A 65 -0.21 26.63 -7.65
CA PHE A 65 -0.42 26.48 -6.20
C PHE A 65 -1.09 25.17 -5.75
N CYS A 66 -1.16 24.18 -6.64
CA CYS A 66 -1.71 22.86 -6.34
C CYS A 66 -0.60 21.97 -5.76
N HIS A 67 -0.78 21.50 -4.52
CA HIS A 67 0.23 20.74 -3.77
C HIS A 67 -0.33 19.41 -3.27
N GLY A 68 -1.10 18.73 -4.12
CA GLY A 68 -1.65 17.42 -3.83
C GLY A 68 -0.64 16.27 -3.94
N ILE A 69 -1.13 15.05 -3.74
CA ILE A 69 -0.31 13.83 -3.71
C ILE A 69 -0.02 13.26 -5.09
N LEU A 70 -0.83 13.52 -6.12
CA LEU A 70 -0.68 12.96 -7.46
C LEU A 70 0.02 13.97 -8.38
N ARG A 71 1.18 13.60 -8.91
CA ARG A 71 1.85 14.31 -10.00
C ARG A 71 1.57 13.59 -11.31
N LEU A 72 1.11 14.36 -12.31
CA LEU A 72 0.98 13.89 -13.67
C LEU A 72 2.06 14.55 -14.52
N THR A 73 2.90 13.72 -15.14
CA THR A 73 3.95 14.16 -16.08
C THR A 73 3.56 13.72 -17.47
N LEU A 74 3.26 14.69 -18.34
CA LEU A 74 3.01 14.43 -19.76
C LEU A 74 4.34 14.35 -20.50
N LEU A 75 4.65 13.19 -21.07
CA LEU A 75 5.69 12.99 -22.07
C LEU A 75 5.02 12.95 -23.46
N SER A 76 5.82 12.91 -24.53
CA SER A 76 5.34 13.02 -25.92
C SER A 76 4.15 12.11 -26.24
N ASP A 77 4.16 10.86 -25.74
CA ASP A 77 3.12 9.86 -26.03
C ASP A 77 2.56 9.17 -24.77
N VAL A 78 3.01 9.59 -23.58
CA VAL A 78 2.73 8.89 -22.32
C VAL A 78 2.44 9.88 -21.20
N LEU A 79 1.36 9.63 -20.46
CA LEU A 79 1.07 10.32 -19.21
C LEU A 79 1.50 9.45 -18.02
N VAL A 80 2.47 9.92 -17.24
CA VAL A 80 3.00 9.19 -16.07
C VAL A 80 2.44 9.77 -14.78
N GLY A 81 1.72 8.94 -14.03
CA GLY A 81 1.29 9.25 -12.66
C GLY A 81 2.35 8.86 -11.63
N SER A 82 2.71 9.79 -10.76
CA SER A 82 3.66 9.56 -9.65
C SER A 82 3.16 10.23 -8.37
N GLY A 83 3.63 9.76 -7.21
CA GLY A 83 3.33 10.39 -5.93
C GLY A 83 4.29 11.54 -5.63
N ALA A 84 3.79 12.67 -5.15
CA ALA A 84 4.57 13.83 -4.72
C ALA A 84 4.29 14.13 -3.25
N GLY A 85 5.27 13.84 -2.38
CA GLY A 85 5.11 13.94 -0.93
C GLY A 85 6.00 12.96 -0.19
N VAL A 86 6.07 13.11 1.14
CA VAL A 86 6.83 12.17 1.98
C VAL A 86 6.21 10.78 1.85
N GLY A 87 6.97 9.82 1.30
CA GLY A 87 6.49 8.48 0.91
C GLY A 87 6.40 8.28 -0.61
N GLY A 88 6.43 9.35 -1.41
CA GLY A 88 6.39 9.31 -2.87
C GLY A 88 5.22 8.51 -3.42
N GLY A 89 5.50 7.59 -4.35
CA GLY A 89 4.49 6.72 -4.98
C GLY A 89 3.66 5.89 -4.00
N SER A 90 4.15 5.63 -2.78
CA SER A 90 3.36 4.91 -1.75
C SER A 90 2.09 5.64 -1.32
N LEU A 91 1.99 6.95 -1.57
CA LEU A 91 0.79 7.75 -1.29
C LEU A 91 -0.35 7.48 -2.28
N VAL A 92 -0.04 7.01 -3.49
CA VAL A 92 -1.00 6.91 -4.61
C VAL A 92 -1.13 5.50 -5.19
N TYR A 93 -0.22 4.58 -4.87
CA TYR A 93 -0.28 3.21 -5.37
C TYR A 93 -1.41 2.38 -4.75
N ALA A 94 -1.76 1.29 -5.43
CA ALA A 94 -2.87 0.40 -5.05
C ALA A 94 -2.56 -0.58 -3.89
N ASN A 95 -1.39 -0.49 -3.26
CA ASN A 95 -0.96 -1.39 -2.17
C ASN A 95 -0.81 -2.86 -2.57
N THR A 96 -0.84 -3.21 -3.85
CA THR A 96 -0.63 -4.57 -4.32
C THR A 96 0.85 -4.92 -4.36
N LEU A 97 1.19 -6.15 -3.95
CA LEU A 97 2.59 -6.62 -3.84
C LEU A 97 2.84 -7.88 -4.69
N PRO A 98 2.65 -7.81 -6.02
CA PRO A 98 2.95 -8.93 -6.90
C PRO A 98 4.47 -9.17 -6.98
N THR A 99 4.87 -10.42 -6.83
CA THR A 99 6.24 -10.84 -7.18
C THR A 99 6.27 -11.12 -8.69
N PRO A 100 7.30 -10.63 -9.43
CA PRO A 100 7.46 -10.95 -10.84
C PRO A 100 7.53 -12.46 -11.09
N ARG A 101 7.03 -12.91 -12.25
CA ARG A 101 7.15 -14.32 -12.66
C ARG A 101 8.60 -14.64 -13.03
N PRO A 102 9.05 -15.92 -12.91
CA PRO A 102 10.41 -16.34 -13.28
C PRO A 102 10.85 -15.87 -14.68
N ALA A 103 9.93 -15.87 -15.65
CA ALA A 103 10.19 -15.41 -17.01
C ALA A 103 10.67 -13.96 -17.10
N VAL A 104 10.29 -13.09 -16.14
CA VAL A 104 10.71 -11.68 -16.09
C VAL A 104 12.20 -11.57 -15.80
N PHE A 105 12.73 -12.37 -14.87
CA PHE A 105 14.15 -12.35 -14.48
C PHE A 105 15.08 -12.93 -15.56
N LYS A 106 14.52 -13.70 -16.51
CA LYS A 106 15.25 -14.31 -17.64
C LYS A 106 15.29 -13.42 -18.88
N ARG A 107 14.65 -12.25 -18.86
CA ARG A 107 14.64 -11.37 -20.02
C ARG A 107 16.01 -10.72 -20.25
N PRO A 108 16.40 -10.43 -21.50
CA PRO A 108 17.72 -9.89 -21.83
C PRO A 108 17.97 -8.47 -21.28
N GLU A 109 16.95 -7.73 -20.85
CA GLU A 109 17.13 -6.40 -20.27
C GLU A 109 17.68 -6.44 -18.85
N TRP A 110 17.63 -7.60 -18.18
CA TRP A 110 18.31 -7.78 -16.89
C TRP A 110 19.82 -7.94 -17.09
N PRO A 111 20.65 -7.36 -16.21
CA PRO A 111 22.10 -7.48 -16.36
C PRO A 111 22.54 -8.95 -16.38
N ALA A 112 23.49 -9.31 -17.23
CA ALA A 112 24.04 -10.67 -17.22
C ALA A 112 24.89 -10.91 -15.95
N GLY A 113 25.15 -12.19 -15.64
CA GLY A 113 26.18 -12.58 -14.67
C GLY A 113 25.67 -13.17 -13.34
N GLN A 114 24.36 -13.21 -13.10
CA GLN A 114 23.80 -13.97 -11.97
C GLN A 114 22.33 -14.34 -12.18
N ASP A 115 21.86 -15.29 -11.36
CA ASP A 115 20.44 -15.59 -11.22
C ASP A 115 19.76 -14.53 -10.35
N TRP A 116 19.11 -13.56 -11.00
CA TRP A 116 18.41 -12.47 -10.32
C TRP A 116 17.20 -12.91 -9.52
N GLU A 117 16.52 -13.99 -9.93
CA GLU A 117 15.39 -14.52 -9.18
C GLU A 117 15.87 -14.99 -7.80
N LYS A 118 16.94 -15.80 -7.80
CA LYS A 118 17.55 -16.30 -6.56
C LYS A 118 18.20 -15.19 -5.74
N ALA A 119 18.89 -14.24 -6.38
CA ALA A 119 19.53 -13.13 -5.69
C ALA A 119 18.53 -12.21 -4.99
N LEU A 120 17.37 -11.95 -5.61
CA LEU A 120 16.34 -11.05 -5.07
C LEU A 120 15.33 -11.75 -4.14
N ALA A 121 15.20 -13.07 -4.19
CA ALA A 121 14.28 -13.85 -3.35
C ALA A 121 14.28 -13.44 -1.85
N PRO A 122 15.42 -13.35 -1.13
CA PRO A 122 15.42 -12.96 0.28
C PRO A 122 14.95 -11.51 0.50
N HIS A 123 15.16 -10.63 -0.49
CA HIS A 123 14.72 -9.23 -0.43
C HIS A 123 13.21 -9.11 -0.62
N TYR A 124 12.59 -9.94 -1.46
CA TYR A 124 11.12 -10.02 -1.57
C TYR A 124 10.47 -10.46 -0.25
N VAL A 125 11.04 -11.47 0.42
CA VAL A 125 10.55 -11.92 1.75
C VAL A 125 10.65 -10.77 2.76
N THR A 126 11.80 -10.09 2.79
CA THR A 126 12.04 -8.95 3.69
C THR A 126 11.06 -7.82 3.42
N ALA A 127 10.87 -7.43 2.16
CA ALA A 127 9.95 -6.37 1.77
C ALA A 127 8.50 -6.70 2.14
N ARG A 128 8.03 -7.92 1.86
CA ARG A 128 6.69 -8.39 2.25
C ARG A 128 6.46 -8.27 3.75
N ARG A 129 7.42 -8.72 4.55
CA ARG A 129 7.34 -8.63 6.02
C ARG A 129 7.30 -7.18 6.50
N MET A 130 8.20 -6.33 6.01
CA MET A 130 8.31 -4.93 6.45
C MET A 130 7.12 -4.07 6.03
N LEU A 131 6.53 -4.35 4.87
CA LEU A 131 5.33 -3.69 4.39
C LEU A 131 4.03 -4.24 5.03
N GLY A 132 4.12 -5.29 5.85
CA GLY A 132 2.96 -5.91 6.48
C GLY A 132 2.00 -6.54 5.46
N ALA A 133 2.56 -7.14 4.40
CA ALA A 133 1.77 -7.77 3.34
C ALA A 133 0.83 -8.84 3.91
N ALA A 134 -0.45 -8.76 3.56
CA ALA A 134 -1.46 -9.74 3.92
C ALA A 134 -2.38 -10.00 2.73
N THR A 135 -2.82 -11.25 2.58
CA THR A 135 -3.82 -11.61 1.57
C THR A 135 -5.14 -10.92 1.89
N ASN A 136 -5.74 -10.24 0.90
CA ASN A 136 -7.02 -9.58 1.08
C ASN A 136 -8.12 -10.60 1.42
N PRO A 137 -8.74 -10.54 2.63
CA PRO A 137 -9.75 -11.51 3.04
C PRO A 137 -11.13 -11.24 2.45
N ARG A 138 -11.33 -10.08 1.79
CA ARG A 138 -12.64 -9.65 1.27
C ARG A 138 -12.62 -9.69 -0.26
N LEU A 139 -13.45 -10.56 -0.83
CA LEU A 139 -13.79 -10.55 -2.24
C LEU A 139 -15.04 -9.70 -2.45
N THR A 140 -15.02 -8.91 -3.51
CA THR A 140 -16.13 -8.05 -3.97
C THR A 140 -16.83 -8.68 -5.16
N GLU A 141 -17.94 -8.09 -5.63
CA GLU A 141 -18.62 -8.56 -6.85
C GLU A 141 -17.70 -8.50 -8.07
N ALA A 142 -16.83 -7.49 -8.17
CA ALA A 142 -15.85 -7.41 -9.25
C ALA A 142 -14.88 -8.61 -9.23
N ASP A 143 -14.46 -9.06 -8.05
CA ASP A 143 -13.60 -10.25 -7.92
C ASP A 143 -14.34 -11.54 -8.32
N ARG A 144 -15.65 -11.63 -8.07
CA ARG A 144 -16.47 -12.78 -8.48
C ARG A 144 -16.62 -12.85 -9.99
N VAL A 145 -16.98 -11.74 -10.63
CA VAL A 145 -17.08 -11.64 -12.09
C VAL A 145 -15.73 -11.95 -12.75
N LEU A 146 -14.62 -11.44 -12.19
CA LEU A 146 -13.28 -11.78 -12.70
C LEU A 146 -12.96 -13.27 -12.60
N ARG A 147 -13.42 -13.94 -11.54
CA ARG A 147 -13.26 -15.40 -11.39
C ARG A 147 -14.13 -16.16 -12.39
N GLU A 148 -15.37 -15.77 -12.57
CA GLU A 148 -16.29 -16.37 -13.56
C GLU A 148 -15.72 -16.27 -14.98
N CYS A 149 -15.28 -15.08 -15.39
CA CYS A 149 -14.60 -14.92 -16.69
C CYS A 149 -13.34 -15.77 -16.80
N ALA A 150 -12.58 -15.95 -15.71
CA ALA A 150 -11.41 -16.82 -15.71
C ALA A 150 -11.79 -18.29 -15.87
N GLU A 151 -12.90 -18.73 -15.29
CA GLU A 151 -13.44 -20.09 -15.43
C GLU A 151 -13.91 -20.34 -16.87
N GLU A 152 -14.61 -19.39 -17.50
CA GLU A 152 -15.06 -19.46 -18.90
C GLU A 152 -13.90 -19.67 -19.88
N ILE A 153 -12.75 -19.05 -19.64
CA ILE A 153 -11.55 -19.21 -20.46
C ILE A 153 -10.64 -20.36 -20.01
N ASN A 154 -11.13 -21.27 -19.15
CA ASN A 154 -10.40 -22.40 -18.58
C ASN A 154 -9.13 -22.01 -17.80
N LYS A 155 -9.11 -20.83 -17.18
CA LYS A 155 -8.02 -20.32 -16.33
C LYS A 155 -8.45 -20.04 -14.88
N GLY A 156 -9.59 -20.56 -14.44
CA GLY A 156 -10.12 -20.36 -13.08
C GLY A 156 -9.12 -20.71 -11.98
N GLY A 157 -8.31 -21.75 -12.16
CA GLY A 157 -7.24 -22.14 -11.22
C GLY A 157 -6.11 -21.11 -11.04
N THR A 158 -6.05 -20.06 -11.87
CA THR A 158 -5.09 -18.96 -11.73
C THR A 158 -5.62 -17.81 -10.87
N PHE A 159 -6.92 -17.79 -10.59
CA PHE A 159 -7.53 -16.79 -9.72
C PHE A 159 -7.01 -16.97 -8.29
N LYS A 160 -6.58 -15.86 -7.68
CA LYS A 160 -6.20 -15.82 -6.27
C LYS A 160 -6.51 -14.44 -5.69
N PRO A 161 -6.91 -14.37 -4.41
CA PRO A 161 -6.97 -13.09 -3.70
C PRO A 161 -5.59 -12.41 -3.72
N THR A 162 -5.59 -11.08 -3.81
CA THR A 162 -4.35 -10.30 -3.96
C THR A 162 -3.70 -10.04 -2.60
N ASP A 163 -2.38 -10.22 -2.52
CA ASP A 163 -1.59 -9.77 -1.37
C ASP A 163 -1.43 -8.25 -1.40
N VAL A 164 -1.82 -7.60 -0.30
CA VAL A 164 -1.82 -6.15 -0.18
C VAL A 164 -1.12 -5.67 1.10
N ALA A 165 -0.49 -4.50 1.03
CA ALA A 165 0.07 -3.78 2.17
C ALA A 165 -1.00 -2.97 2.90
N VAL A 166 -2.09 -3.62 3.32
CA VAL A 166 -3.21 -2.99 4.03
C VAL A 166 -3.45 -3.72 5.34
N PHE A 167 -3.53 -2.96 6.43
CA PHE A 167 -3.87 -3.52 7.72
C PHE A 167 -5.38 -3.83 7.81
N PHE A 168 -5.71 -5.12 7.82
CA PHE A 168 -7.07 -5.59 8.09
C PHE A 168 -7.23 -5.79 9.60
N ARG A 169 -8.02 -4.93 10.25
CA ARG A 169 -8.38 -5.15 11.66
C ARG A 169 -9.20 -6.45 11.76
N CYS A 170 -8.69 -7.45 12.48
CA CYS A 170 -9.43 -8.67 12.77
C CYS A 170 -10.74 -8.31 13.52
N PRO A 171 -11.92 -8.78 13.08
CA PRO A 171 -13.19 -8.48 13.76
C PRO A 171 -13.31 -9.07 15.17
N ARG A 172 -12.46 -10.02 15.57
CA ARG A 172 -12.50 -10.64 16.91
C ARG A 172 -11.10 -11.09 17.37
N ARG A 173 -10.38 -10.18 18.02
CA ARG A 173 -9.31 -10.38 19.05
C ARG A 173 -8.34 -9.21 18.98
N ALA A 174 -8.59 -8.20 19.82
CA ALA A 174 -7.53 -7.30 20.25
C ALA A 174 -6.74 -8.05 21.34
N GLY A 175 -5.75 -8.84 20.93
CA GLY A 175 -4.72 -9.34 21.83
C GLY A 175 -3.51 -8.40 21.81
N PRO A 176 -2.88 -8.10 22.96
CA PRO A 176 -1.66 -7.30 22.99
C PRO A 176 -0.52 -8.15 22.41
N GLY A 177 -0.01 -7.78 21.23
CA GLY A 177 1.11 -8.55 20.63
C GLY A 177 1.44 -8.34 19.16
N SER A 178 0.66 -7.57 18.38
CA SER A 178 1.12 -7.18 17.04
C SER A 178 2.18 -6.08 17.16
N VAL A 179 3.43 -6.49 17.40
CA VAL A 179 4.59 -5.60 17.43
C VAL A 179 4.88 -5.13 16.00
N LEU A 180 4.42 -3.91 15.70
CA LEU A 180 4.93 -3.15 14.57
C LEU A 180 6.37 -2.75 14.92
N TRP A 181 7.35 -3.23 14.17
CA TRP A 181 8.71 -2.71 14.29
C TRP A 181 8.73 -1.29 13.72
N GLY A 182 8.86 -0.32 14.62
CA GLY A 182 8.78 1.11 14.34
C GLY A 182 7.99 1.83 15.42
N ARG A 183 8.65 2.17 16.54
CA ARG A 183 8.09 3.14 17.50
C ARG A 183 7.91 4.47 16.76
N GLY A 184 6.68 4.80 16.34
CA GLY A 184 6.36 6.18 15.96
C GLY A 184 5.34 6.45 14.85
N THR A 185 4.82 5.47 14.12
CA THR A 185 3.79 5.79 13.09
C THR A 185 2.54 4.95 13.28
N ARG A 186 1.45 5.60 13.72
CA ARG A 186 0.10 5.08 13.50
C ARG A 186 0.01 4.85 12.00
N ALA A 187 -0.30 3.62 11.58
CA ALA A 187 -0.34 3.25 10.17
C ALA A 187 -1.38 4.11 9.43
N VAL A 188 -0.93 5.21 8.84
CA VAL A 188 -1.68 5.96 7.82
C VAL A 188 -1.36 5.32 6.47
N GLY A 189 -1.64 4.02 6.38
CA GLY A 189 -1.78 3.27 5.14
C GLY A 189 -3.26 3.12 4.81
N LEU A 190 -4.00 4.24 4.86
CA LEU A 190 -5.40 4.25 4.44
C LEU A 190 -5.40 4.42 2.92
N CYS A 191 -5.41 3.30 2.20
CA CYS A 191 -5.59 3.31 0.76
C CYS A 191 -6.81 4.17 0.39
N LEU A 192 -6.62 5.02 -0.63
CA LEU A 192 -7.63 5.84 -1.29
C LEU A 192 -8.96 5.09 -1.48
N LEU A 193 -8.92 3.78 -1.76
CA LEU A 193 -10.11 2.94 -1.93
C LEU A 193 -11.12 3.02 -0.77
N ARG A 194 -10.65 3.18 0.48
CA ARG A 194 -11.54 3.22 1.66
C ARG A 194 -12.16 4.59 1.95
N ARG A 195 -11.61 5.67 1.38
CA ARG A 195 -12.23 7.01 1.45
C ARG A 195 -13.02 7.37 0.18
N LEU A 196 -12.70 6.77 -0.96
CA LEU A 196 -13.41 6.99 -2.22
C LEU A 196 -14.76 6.28 -2.28
N HIS A 197 -14.88 5.13 -1.60
CA HIS A 197 -16.20 4.62 -1.24
C HIS A 197 -16.65 5.44 -0.03
N GLY A 198 -17.42 6.50 -0.29
CA GLY A 198 -18.12 7.25 0.74
C GLY A 198 -18.77 6.29 1.74
N ARG A 199 -18.98 6.75 2.98
CA ARG A 199 -19.69 6.00 4.02
C ARG A 199 -20.96 5.38 3.42
N MET A 200 -20.90 4.14 2.97
CA MET A 200 -22.09 3.34 2.88
C MET A 200 -22.50 3.13 4.33
N PRO A 201 -23.71 3.54 4.72
CA PRO A 201 -24.21 3.22 6.04
C PRO A 201 -24.07 1.70 6.19
N ALA A 202 -23.63 1.25 7.38
CA ALA A 202 -23.70 -0.15 7.71
C ALA A 202 -25.13 -0.60 7.44
N GLN A 203 -25.34 -1.32 6.34
CA GLN A 203 -26.53 -2.11 6.14
C GLN A 203 -26.45 -3.15 7.25
N ARG A 204 -27.13 -2.82 8.35
CA ARG A 204 -27.49 -3.77 9.39
C ARG A 204 -28.41 -4.75 8.67
N GLN A 205 -27.84 -5.82 8.12
CA GLN A 205 -28.63 -6.98 7.73
C GLN A 205 -29.14 -7.58 9.04
N GLU A 206 -30.29 -7.08 9.49
CA GLU A 206 -31.14 -7.81 10.41
C GLU A 206 -31.60 -9.05 9.65
N HIS A 207 -31.03 -10.20 10.00
CA HIS A 207 -31.58 -11.48 9.58
C HIS A 207 -32.95 -11.64 10.24
N PRO A 208 -34.05 -11.75 9.48
CA PRO A 208 -35.34 -12.05 10.06
C PRO A 208 -35.34 -13.51 10.53
N GLY A 209 -35.66 -13.70 11.82
CA GLY A 209 -36.22 -14.93 12.39
C GLY A 209 -35.48 -16.24 12.10
N GLN A 210 -34.51 -16.58 12.95
CA GLN A 210 -34.36 -17.97 13.37
C GLN A 210 -34.51 -18.02 14.89
N GLU A 211 -35.73 -18.32 15.30
CA GLU A 211 -36.14 -18.70 16.64
C GLU A 211 -35.36 -19.98 17.00
N LEU A 212 -34.34 -19.87 17.85
CA LEU A 212 -33.68 -21.03 18.44
C LEU A 212 -34.64 -21.64 19.47
N SER A 213 -35.37 -22.66 19.04
CA SER A 213 -36.11 -23.57 19.91
C SER A 213 -35.13 -24.29 20.84
N LEU A 214 -35.08 -23.87 22.10
CA LEU A 214 -34.43 -24.63 23.18
C LEU A 214 -35.30 -25.85 23.50
N PRO A 215 -34.77 -27.09 23.53
CA PRO A 215 -35.54 -28.21 24.04
C PRO A 215 -35.77 -28.05 25.55
N ARG A 216 -37.05 -28.06 25.93
CA ARG A 216 -37.52 -28.14 27.31
C ARG A 216 -37.05 -29.47 27.92
N GLY A 217 -36.59 -29.42 29.16
CA GLY A 217 -36.02 -30.56 29.86
C GLY A 217 -37.03 -31.67 30.18
N GLU A 218 -36.48 -32.85 30.45
CA GLU A 218 -37.13 -33.86 31.27
C GLU A 218 -36.44 -33.88 32.64
N ALA A 219 -37.29 -33.81 33.67
CA ALA A 219 -36.97 -34.04 35.05
C ALA A 219 -37.65 -35.35 35.47
N GLY A 220 -36.95 -36.18 36.25
CA GLY A 220 -37.54 -37.12 37.21
C GLY A 220 -37.49 -38.59 36.83
N GLY A 221 -36.78 -39.37 37.67
CA GLY A 221 -36.72 -40.83 37.66
C GLY A 221 -35.52 -41.32 38.45
#